data_AF-X1I069-F1
#
_entry.id   AF-X1I069-F1
#
_cell.length_a   1.000
_cell.length_b   1.000
_cell.length_c   1.000
_cell.angle_alpha   90.00
_cell.angle_beta   90.00
_cell.angle_gamma   90.00
#
_symmetry.space_group_name_H-M   'P 1'
#
loop_
_entity.id
_entity.type
_entity.pdbx_description
1 polymer ?
#
loop_
_entity_poly.entity_id
_entity_poly.type
_entity_poly.pdbx_seq_one_letter_code
_entity_poly.pdbx_strand_id
1 'polypeptide(L)'
;TEKSYSINVKGQESVEFTVRHTVHGPVLSDLRDFGMPQSLGDIVLAPKWTANGYFFNILAGNGFDRAENREDFDEASKYWTLLAQNIVYADVDGNIAIRPTGKVPIRDDSKIPLGHLGNGTLPYNGSNGEGEWIGYIPFEDLPNSLNPDQKYLVSANQIVAGPEYNSYFLQNEYADGYRARRINELLINTPDGSISVEIMKTIQTDVNSTAARAFIPELIEVIYASYGPTPPTKINNVLTELESWQFVMDKEKAAPTIYRKWRD
;
A
#
# COMPACT_ATOMS: atom_id res chain seq x y z
N THR A 1 7.35 6.44 30.59
CA THR A 1 6.84 5.58 31.68
C THR A 1 7.22 4.15 31.39
N GLU A 2 7.15 3.27 32.38
CA GLU A 2 7.43 1.83 32.21
C GLU A 2 6.23 1.03 32.73
N LYS A 3 5.95 -0.10 32.08
CA LYS A 3 4.89 -1.00 32.52
C LYS A 3 5.35 -2.45 32.37
N SER A 4 5.21 -3.22 33.43
CA SER A 4 5.55 -4.63 33.47
C SER A 4 4.34 -5.50 33.09
N TYR A 5 4.64 -6.62 32.43
CA TYR A 5 3.67 -7.56 31.90
C TYR A 5 4.17 -9.00 32.11
N SER A 6 3.23 -9.92 32.24
CA SER A 6 3.46 -11.36 32.33
C SER A 6 2.75 -12.06 31.19
N ILE A 7 3.46 -12.91 30.43
CA ILE A 7 2.87 -13.79 29.42
C ILE A 7 3.00 -15.24 29.88
N ASN A 8 1.87 -15.93 30.00
CA ASN A 8 1.85 -17.36 30.27
C ASN A 8 2.27 -18.15 29.02
N VAL A 9 3.26 -19.03 29.16
CA VAL A 9 3.78 -19.86 28.07
C VAL A 9 3.36 -21.31 28.29
N LYS A 10 2.75 -21.93 27.27
CA LYS A 10 2.24 -23.31 27.39
C LYS A 10 3.37 -24.27 27.75
N GLY A 11 3.24 -24.94 28.89
CA GLY A 11 4.19 -25.94 29.39
C GLY A 11 5.51 -25.35 29.92
N GLN A 12 5.56 -24.03 30.16
CA GLN A 12 6.73 -23.34 30.71
C GLN A 12 6.29 -22.36 31.80
N GLU A 13 7.26 -21.78 32.50
CA GLU A 13 7.00 -20.66 33.40
C GLU A 13 6.58 -19.41 32.62
N SER A 14 5.84 -18.54 33.28
CA SER A 14 5.45 -17.25 32.71
C SER A 14 6.68 -16.37 32.47
N VAL A 15 6.66 -15.66 31.36
CA VAL A 15 7.72 -14.73 30.98
C VAL A 15 7.31 -13.33 31.40
N GLU A 16 8.09 -12.76 32.33
CA GLU A 16 7.96 -11.36 32.75
C GLU A 16 8.77 -10.46 31.81
N PHE A 17 8.19 -9.31 31.42
CA PHE A 17 8.89 -8.31 30.62
C PHE A 17 8.35 -6.91 30.91
N THR A 18 9.14 -5.88 30.59
CA THR A 18 8.79 -4.48 30.78
C THR A 18 8.76 -3.77 29.44
N VAL A 19 7.73 -2.95 29.22
CA VAL A 19 7.62 -2.09 28.04
C VAL A 19 7.77 -0.63 28.47
N ARG A 20 8.82 0.02 27.98
CA ARG A 20 9.01 1.47 28.13
C ARG A 20 8.13 2.21 27.13
N HIS A 21 7.64 3.37 27.54
CA HIS A 21 6.79 4.25 26.74
C HIS A 21 7.31 5.68 26.79
N THR A 22 7.36 6.34 25.64
CA THR A 22 7.53 7.78 25.51
C THR A 22 6.16 8.46 25.41
N VAL A 23 6.14 9.79 25.24
CA VAL A 23 4.90 10.52 24.88
C VAL A 23 4.39 10.17 23.48
N HIS A 24 5.23 9.56 22.63
CA HIS A 24 4.89 9.19 21.25
C HIS A 24 4.38 7.76 21.14
N GLY A 25 4.85 6.85 21.97
CA GLY A 25 4.43 5.45 21.93
C GLY A 25 5.36 4.50 22.69
N PRO A 26 5.18 3.17 22.52
CA PRO A 26 6.07 2.19 23.11
C PRO A 26 7.48 2.28 22.50
N VAL A 27 8.52 2.01 23.29
CA VAL A 27 9.89 1.95 22.80
C VAL A 27 10.10 0.63 22.06
N LEU A 28 10.19 0.68 20.72
CA LEU A 28 10.39 -0.50 19.89
C LEU A 28 11.83 -0.99 19.88
N SER A 29 12.81 -0.09 20.06
CA SER A 29 14.24 -0.46 20.07
C SER A 29 14.62 -1.39 21.25
N ASP A 30 13.75 -1.53 22.25
CA ASP A 30 13.90 -2.51 23.33
C ASP A 30 13.52 -3.93 22.90
N LEU A 31 12.66 -4.05 21.88
CA LEU A 31 12.10 -5.32 21.42
C LEU A 31 12.91 -5.92 20.25
N ARG A 32 13.62 -5.08 19.51
CA ARG A 32 14.39 -5.48 18.34
C ARG A 32 15.52 -4.49 18.07
N ASP A 33 16.67 -5.02 17.69
CA ASP A 33 17.73 -4.22 17.09
C ASP A 33 17.34 -3.80 15.66
N PHE A 34 17.25 -2.49 15.44
CA PHE A 34 16.98 -1.88 14.14
C PHE A 34 18.25 -1.62 13.32
N GLY A 35 19.40 -2.15 13.76
CA GLY A 35 20.70 -1.90 13.14
C GLY A 35 21.21 -0.49 13.41
N MET A 36 20.82 0.10 14.55
CA MET A 36 21.20 1.46 14.90
C MET A 36 22.71 1.51 15.22
N PRO A 37 23.48 2.44 14.61
CA PRO A 37 24.90 2.59 14.94
C PRO A 37 25.11 2.82 16.43
N GLN A 38 26.10 2.14 17.03
CA GLN A 38 26.44 2.33 18.45
C GLN A 38 26.78 3.80 18.80
N SER A 39 27.22 4.60 17.81
CA SER A 39 27.48 6.03 17.97
C SER A 39 26.24 6.86 18.31
N LEU A 40 25.03 6.30 18.12
CA LEU A 40 23.77 6.95 18.49
C LEU A 40 23.45 6.83 19.99
N GLY A 41 24.28 6.12 20.78
CA GLY A 41 24.17 6.08 22.24
C GLY A 41 22.79 5.60 22.73
N ASP A 42 22.21 6.34 23.68
CA ASP A 42 20.93 6.02 24.34
C ASP A 42 19.67 6.40 23.52
N ILE A 43 19.81 6.61 22.21
CA ILE A 43 18.68 6.92 21.33
C ILE A 43 17.75 5.70 21.25
N VAL A 44 16.46 5.96 21.48
CA VAL A 44 15.41 4.96 21.37
C VAL A 44 14.45 5.29 20.23
N LEU A 45 13.88 4.26 19.60
CA LEU A 45 12.86 4.42 18.57
C LEU A 45 11.47 4.13 19.16
N ALA A 46 10.55 5.08 19.04
CA ALA A 46 9.17 4.94 19.49
C ALA A 46 8.19 5.42 18.40
N PRO A 47 7.30 4.57 17.87
CA PRO A 47 6.34 4.97 16.85
C PRO A 47 5.13 5.66 17.49
N LYS A 48 4.79 6.83 16.98
CA LYS A 48 3.46 7.42 17.13
C LYS A 48 2.56 6.82 16.06
N TRP A 49 1.65 5.93 16.46
CA TRP A 49 0.78 5.21 15.55
C TRP A 49 -0.69 5.48 15.88
N THR A 50 -1.52 5.66 14.85
CA THR A 50 -2.95 5.95 15.01
C THR A 50 -3.70 4.81 15.70
N ALA A 51 -3.18 3.57 15.65
CA ALA A 51 -3.73 2.42 16.38
C ALA A 51 -3.49 2.43 17.88
N ASN A 52 -2.63 3.31 18.38
CA ASN A 52 -2.45 3.47 19.81
C ASN A 52 -3.61 4.25 20.47
N GLY A 53 -4.53 4.81 19.67
CA GLY A 53 -5.71 5.51 20.14
C GLY A 53 -7.01 4.71 19.98
N TYR A 54 -8.13 5.33 20.38
CA TYR A 54 -9.46 4.77 20.13
C TYR A 54 -9.78 4.74 18.63
N PHE A 55 -10.47 3.67 18.23
CA PHE A 55 -10.99 3.50 16.87
C PHE A 55 -12.48 3.19 16.89
N PHE A 56 -13.17 3.59 15.82
CA PHE A 56 -14.63 3.48 15.72
C PHE A 56 -15.07 2.67 14.50
N ASN A 57 -14.19 1.80 13.97
CA ASN A 57 -14.45 1.02 12.77
C ASN A 57 -15.71 0.14 12.87
N ILE A 58 -16.09 -0.34 14.06
CA ILE A 58 -17.34 -1.09 14.26
C ILE A 58 -18.58 -0.19 14.06
N LEU A 59 -18.50 1.08 14.49
CA LEU A 59 -19.55 2.07 14.25
C LEU A 59 -19.66 2.40 12.75
N ALA A 60 -18.52 2.54 12.06
CA ALA A 60 -18.50 2.68 10.60
C ALA A 60 -19.19 1.49 9.91
N GLY A 61 -18.83 0.26 10.31
CA GLY A 61 -19.46 -0.96 9.78
C GLY A 61 -20.97 -0.97 9.98
N ASN A 62 -21.46 -0.65 11.18
CA ASN A 62 -22.90 -0.55 11.44
C ASN A 62 -23.58 0.55 10.61
N GLY A 63 -22.89 1.66 10.35
CA GLY A 63 -23.38 2.72 9.47
C GLY A 63 -23.48 2.25 8.03
N PHE A 64 -22.49 1.50 7.53
CA PHE A 64 -22.53 0.91 6.19
C PHE A 64 -23.71 -0.06 6.02
N ASP A 65 -23.99 -0.89 7.02
CA ASP A 65 -25.12 -1.83 7.00
C ASP A 65 -26.49 -1.14 6.94
N ARG A 66 -26.55 0.16 7.23
CA ARG A 66 -27.77 0.97 7.30
C ARG A 66 -27.84 2.10 6.28
N ALA A 67 -26.79 2.29 5.48
CA ALA A 67 -26.73 3.38 4.52
C ALA A 67 -27.75 3.15 3.39
N GLU A 68 -28.60 4.15 3.12
CA GLU A 68 -29.58 4.08 2.04
C GLU A 68 -29.10 4.78 0.77
N ASN A 69 -28.08 5.64 0.90
CA ASN A 69 -27.54 6.48 -0.14
C ASN A 69 -26.07 6.82 0.13
N ARG A 70 -25.50 7.64 -0.76
CA ARG A 70 -24.09 8.02 -0.69
C ARG A 70 -23.79 8.90 0.52
N GLU A 71 -24.70 9.79 0.89
CA GLU A 71 -24.54 10.70 2.01
C GLU A 71 -24.41 9.91 3.32
N ASP A 72 -25.28 8.93 3.56
CA ASP A 72 -25.22 8.04 4.72
C ASP A 72 -23.90 7.24 4.75
N PHE A 73 -23.45 6.79 3.57
CA PHE A 73 -22.19 6.07 3.43
C PHE A 73 -20.98 6.93 3.78
N ASP A 74 -20.97 8.20 3.35
CA ASP A 74 -19.92 9.16 3.70
C ASP A 74 -19.94 9.48 5.21
N GLU A 75 -21.12 9.67 5.81
CA GLU A 75 -21.24 9.87 7.26
C GLU A 75 -20.72 8.66 8.06
N ALA A 76 -21.04 7.44 7.63
CA ALA A 76 -20.50 6.22 8.24
C ALA A 76 -18.97 6.12 8.07
N SER A 77 -18.45 6.51 6.90
CA SER A 77 -17.03 6.43 6.57
C SER A 77 -16.15 7.31 7.47
N LYS A 78 -16.67 8.40 8.04
CA LYS A 78 -15.96 9.26 9.01
C LYS A 78 -15.51 8.49 10.26
N TYR A 79 -16.19 7.40 10.61
CA TYR A 79 -15.84 6.56 11.76
C TYR A 79 -14.78 5.49 11.44
N TRP A 80 -14.41 5.31 10.17
CA TRP A 80 -13.33 4.40 9.79
C TRP A 80 -11.97 5.07 10.02
N THR A 81 -11.54 5.10 11.28
CA THR A 81 -10.36 5.88 11.71
C THR A 81 -9.04 5.10 11.69
N LEU A 82 -9.11 3.77 11.60
CA LEU A 82 -7.98 2.85 11.66
C LEU A 82 -7.90 1.98 10.42
N LEU A 83 -6.71 1.44 10.11
CA LEU A 83 -6.48 0.51 9.02
C LEU A 83 -6.97 1.13 7.72
N ALA A 84 -6.26 2.19 7.31
CA ALA A 84 -6.60 2.97 6.13
C ALA A 84 -6.83 2.06 4.92
N GLN A 85 -7.95 2.29 4.24
CA GLN A 85 -8.35 1.54 3.05
C GLN A 85 -8.96 2.49 2.03
N ASN A 86 -8.85 2.14 0.76
CA ASN A 86 -9.68 2.76 -0.27
C ASN A 86 -11.05 2.06 -0.23
N ILE A 87 -12.04 2.73 0.32
CA ILE A 87 -13.40 2.21 0.35
C ILE A 87 -14.07 2.58 -0.99
N VAL A 88 -14.67 1.57 -1.63
CA VAL A 88 -15.44 1.71 -2.87
C VAL A 88 -16.93 1.59 -2.58
N TYR A 89 -17.74 2.37 -3.29
CA TYR A 89 -19.20 2.44 -3.16
C TYR A 89 -19.84 2.29 -4.53
N ALA A 90 -20.98 1.60 -4.57
CA ALA A 90 -21.89 1.56 -5.71
C ALA A 90 -23.34 1.40 -5.23
N ASP A 91 -24.31 2.00 -5.92
CA ASP A 91 -25.72 1.91 -5.56
C ASP A 91 -26.66 1.60 -6.75
N VAL A 92 -27.96 1.46 -6.42
CA VAL A 92 -29.02 1.13 -7.37
C VAL A 92 -29.36 2.27 -8.33
N ASP A 93 -28.97 3.50 -8.01
CA ASP A 93 -29.15 4.68 -8.89
C ASP A 93 -27.99 4.83 -9.88
N GLY A 94 -27.01 3.92 -9.81
CA GLY A 94 -25.86 3.89 -10.71
C GLY A 94 -24.72 4.80 -10.28
N ASN A 95 -24.73 5.30 -9.05
CA ASN A 95 -23.59 6.05 -8.53
C ASN A 95 -22.45 5.10 -8.20
N ILE A 96 -21.22 5.52 -8.49
CA ILE A 96 -19.99 4.85 -8.05
C ILE A 96 -19.06 5.86 -7.40
N ALA A 97 -18.38 5.42 -6.34
CA ALA A 97 -17.42 6.26 -5.66
C ALA A 97 -16.25 5.51 -5.04
N ILE A 98 -15.17 6.23 -4.79
CA ILE A 98 -14.00 5.75 -4.06
C ILE A 98 -13.43 6.87 -3.21
N ARG A 99 -13.02 6.54 -1.98
CA ARG A 99 -12.31 7.44 -1.08
C ARG A 99 -11.37 6.64 -0.16
N PRO A 100 -10.10 7.05 0.04
CA PRO A 100 -9.29 6.57 1.16
C PRO A 100 -9.91 6.98 2.51
N THR A 101 -9.86 6.08 3.48
CA THR A 101 -10.24 6.32 4.87
C THR A 101 -9.07 6.12 5.81
N GLY A 102 -9.31 6.31 7.11
CA GLY A 102 -8.31 6.28 8.15
C GLY A 102 -7.85 7.67 8.57
N LYS A 103 -7.36 7.79 9.80
CA LYS A 103 -6.73 9.01 10.29
C LYS A 103 -5.35 9.17 9.66
N VAL A 104 -5.16 10.26 8.91
CA VAL A 104 -3.86 10.67 8.37
C VAL A 104 -3.36 11.87 9.18
N PRO A 105 -2.27 11.74 9.96
CA PRO A 105 -1.77 12.84 10.79
C PRO A 105 -1.19 13.98 9.96
N ILE A 106 -1.54 15.21 10.32
CA ILE A 106 -0.85 16.42 9.87
C ILE A 106 0.33 16.64 10.80
N ARG A 107 1.52 16.81 10.22
CA ARG A 107 2.78 16.96 10.96
C ARG A 107 3.23 18.41 10.95
N ASP A 108 3.69 18.88 12.11
CA ASP A 108 4.40 20.14 12.22
C ASP A 108 5.86 19.94 11.83
N ASP A 109 6.18 20.39 10.63
CA ASP A 109 7.52 20.33 10.05
C ASP A 109 8.35 21.58 10.34
N SER A 110 7.85 22.54 11.12
CA SER A 110 8.56 23.80 11.39
C SER A 110 9.93 23.63 12.07
N LYS A 111 10.17 22.47 12.70
CA LYS A 111 11.39 22.17 13.45
C LYS A 111 12.32 21.17 12.74
N ILE A 112 11.94 20.65 11.57
CA ILE A 112 12.77 19.66 10.89
C ILE A 112 13.96 20.34 10.19
N PRO A 113 15.13 19.69 10.11
CA PRO A 113 16.26 20.23 9.37
C PRO A 113 15.97 20.42 7.89
N LEU A 114 16.60 21.42 7.27
CA LEU A 114 16.53 21.65 5.82
C LEU A 114 16.98 20.38 5.07
N GLY A 115 16.19 19.94 4.10
CA GLY A 115 16.45 18.71 3.32
C GLY A 115 15.78 17.45 3.87
N HIS A 116 15.07 17.53 5.00
CA HIS A 116 14.20 16.45 5.47
C HIS A 116 12.81 16.57 4.85
N LEU A 117 12.20 15.43 4.50
CA LEU A 117 10.96 15.39 3.71
C LEU A 117 9.68 15.80 4.48
N GLY A 118 9.71 15.93 5.81
CA GLY A 118 8.55 16.37 6.60
C GLY A 118 7.32 15.44 6.60
N ASN A 119 7.47 14.24 6.06
CA ASN A 119 6.32 13.38 5.74
C ASN A 119 6.29 12.07 6.54
N GLY A 120 7.15 11.95 7.55
CA GLY A 120 7.27 10.77 8.39
C GLY A 120 7.86 9.53 7.72
N THR A 121 8.52 9.64 6.56
CA THR A 121 9.30 8.52 5.98
C THR A 121 10.44 8.10 6.90
N LEU A 122 11.11 9.09 7.49
CA LEU A 122 12.27 8.89 8.36
C LEU A 122 11.92 9.23 9.81
N PRO A 123 12.60 8.61 10.78
CA PRO A 123 12.44 8.97 12.18
C PRO A 123 12.71 10.47 12.43
N TYR A 124 11.87 11.08 13.27
CA TYR A 124 12.06 12.45 13.75
C TYR A 124 12.85 12.48 15.05
N ASN A 125 13.52 13.60 15.34
CA ASN A 125 13.99 13.87 16.69
C ASN A 125 12.81 14.29 17.58
N GLY A 126 12.11 13.30 18.12
CA GLY A 126 10.96 13.53 19.01
C GLY A 126 11.28 14.33 20.27
N SER A 127 12.55 14.35 20.73
CA SER A 127 12.95 15.17 21.90
C SER A 127 12.97 16.67 21.62
N ASN A 128 13.09 17.06 20.35
CA ASN A 128 13.04 18.44 19.88
C ASN A 128 11.62 18.85 19.40
N GLY A 129 10.67 17.91 19.41
CA GLY A 129 9.31 18.11 18.91
C GLY A 129 9.20 18.19 17.39
N GLU A 130 10.13 17.55 16.66
CA GLU A 130 10.05 17.41 15.21
C GLU A 130 8.90 16.48 14.80
N GLY A 131 8.14 16.85 13.76
CA GLY A 131 7.11 16.00 13.19
C GLY A 131 5.93 15.74 14.12
N GLU A 132 5.71 16.60 15.13
CA GLU A 132 4.59 16.49 16.04
C GLU A 132 3.26 16.56 15.29
N TRP A 133 2.28 15.80 15.79
CA TRP A 133 0.96 15.78 15.16
C TRP A 133 0.15 16.97 15.65
N ILE A 134 -0.25 17.84 14.73
CA ILE A 134 -1.08 19.02 15.02
C ILE A 134 -2.56 18.81 14.68
N GLY A 135 -2.89 17.63 14.17
CA GLY A 135 -4.24 17.25 13.82
C GLY A 135 -4.25 16.04 12.89
N TYR A 136 -5.40 15.82 12.29
CA TYR A 136 -5.60 14.86 11.21
C TYR A 136 -6.18 15.59 10.01
N ILE A 137 -5.92 15.10 8.80
CA ILE A 137 -6.58 15.60 7.60
C ILE A 137 -8.10 15.49 7.81
N PRO A 138 -8.87 16.59 7.64
CA PRO A 138 -10.33 16.54 7.69
C PRO A 138 -10.88 15.53 6.69
N PHE A 139 -11.99 14.87 7.01
CA PHE A 139 -12.55 13.82 6.14
C PHE A 139 -12.93 14.37 4.77
N GLU A 140 -13.44 15.60 4.74
CA GLU A 140 -13.87 16.35 3.57
C GLU A 140 -12.69 16.69 2.65
N ASP A 141 -11.50 16.82 3.23
CA ASP A 141 -10.26 17.12 2.52
C ASP A 141 -9.56 15.85 2.02
N LEU A 142 -10.00 14.64 2.40
CA LEU A 142 -9.44 13.41 1.82
C LEU A 142 -9.82 13.32 0.33
N PRO A 143 -8.92 12.79 -0.54
CA PRO A 143 -9.23 12.59 -1.94
C PRO A 143 -10.53 11.82 -2.11
N ASN A 144 -11.32 12.16 -3.11
CA ASN A 144 -12.55 11.43 -3.40
C ASN A 144 -12.88 11.53 -4.88
N SER A 145 -13.58 10.52 -5.38
CA SER A 145 -14.13 10.52 -6.72
C SER A 145 -15.54 9.96 -6.68
N LEU A 146 -16.49 10.69 -7.27
CA LEU A 146 -17.89 10.31 -7.44
C LEU A 146 -18.21 10.43 -8.93
N ASN A 147 -18.73 9.36 -9.53
CA ASN A 147 -19.20 9.33 -10.93
C ASN A 147 -18.22 9.97 -11.93
N PRO A 148 -16.94 9.56 -11.97
CA PRO A 148 -15.97 10.17 -12.88
C PRO A 148 -16.37 9.97 -14.35
N ASP A 149 -15.87 10.84 -15.23
CA ASP A 149 -16.15 10.78 -16.67
C ASP A 149 -15.75 9.46 -17.33
N GLN A 150 -14.69 8.81 -16.82
CA GLN A 150 -14.25 7.50 -17.30
C GLN A 150 -15.21 6.34 -16.95
N LYS A 151 -16.25 6.59 -16.14
CA LYS A 151 -17.35 5.66 -15.79
C LYS A 151 -16.95 4.40 -15.00
N TYR A 152 -15.72 4.29 -14.53
CA TYR A 152 -15.29 3.22 -13.63
C TYR A 152 -14.23 3.72 -12.63
N LEU A 153 -14.00 2.92 -11.58
CA LEU A 153 -13.03 3.18 -10.52
C LEU A 153 -12.12 1.97 -10.33
N VAL A 154 -10.84 2.20 -10.05
CA VAL A 154 -9.84 1.13 -9.85
C VAL A 154 -9.02 1.39 -8.59
N SER A 155 -8.99 0.39 -7.70
CA SER A 155 -8.11 0.38 -6.53
C SER A 155 -7.32 -0.92 -6.50
N ALA A 156 -6.01 -0.81 -6.61
CA ALA A 156 -5.05 -1.91 -6.55
C ALA A 156 -3.77 -1.45 -5.82
N ASN A 157 -3.95 -0.66 -4.76
CA ASN A 157 -2.91 -0.09 -3.89
C ASN A 157 -1.90 0.84 -4.59
N GLN A 158 -2.19 1.27 -5.82
CA GLN A 158 -1.44 2.34 -6.49
C GLN A 158 -1.64 3.69 -5.80
N ILE A 159 -0.91 4.71 -6.23
CA ILE A 159 -1.09 6.10 -5.76
C ILE A 159 -2.56 6.50 -5.76
N VAL A 160 -3.03 7.02 -4.62
CA VAL A 160 -4.47 7.20 -4.36
C VAL A 160 -5.04 8.48 -4.98
N ALA A 161 -4.21 9.49 -5.17
CA ALA A 161 -4.61 10.78 -5.73
C ALA A 161 -3.64 11.22 -6.83
N GLY A 162 -4.18 11.94 -7.81
CA GLY A 162 -3.38 12.57 -8.87
C GLY A 162 -2.61 13.79 -8.34
N PRO A 163 -1.74 14.38 -9.18
CA PRO A 163 -0.86 15.50 -8.79
C PRO A 163 -1.61 16.78 -8.38
N GLU A 164 -2.88 16.91 -8.77
CA GLU A 164 -3.75 18.04 -8.38
C GLU A 164 -4.08 18.03 -6.87
N TYR A 165 -4.00 16.86 -6.22
CA TYR A 165 -4.14 16.76 -4.77
C TYR A 165 -2.80 17.07 -4.10
N ASN A 166 -2.61 18.33 -3.70
CA ASN A 166 -1.34 18.82 -3.15
C ASN A 166 -1.46 19.51 -1.78
N SER A 167 -2.66 19.59 -1.21
CA SER A 167 -2.90 20.28 0.07
C SER A 167 -2.39 19.49 1.27
N TYR A 168 -2.34 18.16 1.17
CA TYR A 168 -1.90 17.29 2.26
C TYR A 168 -1.06 16.12 1.78
N PHE A 169 -0.14 15.70 2.64
CA PHE A 169 0.64 14.47 2.44
C PHE A 169 -0.13 13.25 2.98
N LEU A 170 -0.28 12.19 2.16
CA LEU A 170 -1.01 10.98 2.53
C LEU A 170 -0.09 9.85 2.99
N GLN A 171 0.76 9.35 2.09
CA GLN A 171 1.72 8.28 2.35
C GLN A 171 2.81 8.25 1.28
N ASN A 172 3.93 7.58 1.58
CA ASN A 172 5.10 7.49 0.68
C ASN A 172 5.10 6.24 -0.18
N GLU A 173 4.61 5.13 0.37
CA GLU A 173 4.71 3.83 -0.29
C GLU A 173 3.37 3.44 -0.89
N TYR A 174 3.42 2.98 -2.13
CA TYR A 174 2.30 2.45 -2.87
C TYR A 174 2.79 1.22 -3.63
N ALA A 175 1.86 0.37 -4.07
CA ALA A 175 2.21 -0.62 -5.08
C ALA A 175 2.61 0.10 -6.38
N ASP A 176 3.55 -0.47 -7.13
CA ASP A 176 4.12 0.06 -8.39
C ASP A 176 3.10 0.33 -9.53
N GLY A 177 1.82 0.04 -9.30
CA GLY A 177 0.73 0.30 -10.23
C GLY A 177 0.54 -0.76 -11.31
N TYR A 178 1.33 -1.84 -11.34
CA TYR A 178 1.19 -2.91 -12.35
C TYR A 178 -0.21 -3.53 -12.41
N ARG A 179 -0.81 -3.80 -11.25
CA ARG A 179 -2.20 -4.31 -11.14
C ARG A 179 -3.21 -3.27 -11.59
N ALA A 180 -3.05 -2.02 -11.15
CA ALA A 180 -3.94 -0.93 -11.56
C ALA A 180 -3.91 -0.72 -13.08
N ARG A 181 -2.72 -0.70 -13.69
CA ARG A 181 -2.53 -0.63 -15.15
C ARG A 181 -3.23 -1.80 -15.84
N ARG A 182 -3.04 -3.03 -15.36
CA ARG A 182 -3.68 -4.22 -15.95
C ARG A 182 -5.21 -4.18 -15.88
N ILE A 183 -5.77 -3.78 -14.74
CA ILE A 183 -7.22 -3.65 -14.58
C ILE A 183 -7.76 -2.57 -15.52
N ASN A 184 -7.09 -1.41 -15.61
CA ASN A 184 -7.47 -0.35 -16.55
C ASN A 184 -7.40 -0.84 -18.01
N GLU A 185 -6.33 -1.53 -18.41
CA GLU A 185 -6.23 -2.11 -19.76
C GLU A 185 -7.40 -3.05 -20.08
N LEU A 186 -7.81 -3.91 -19.14
CA LEU A 186 -8.92 -4.84 -19.35
C LEU A 186 -10.28 -4.13 -19.42
N LEU A 187 -10.50 -3.13 -18.56
CA LEU A 187 -11.73 -2.34 -18.57
C LEU A 187 -11.86 -1.49 -19.84
N ILE A 188 -10.79 -0.78 -20.24
CA ILE A 188 -10.77 0.06 -21.45
C ILE A 188 -10.98 -0.76 -22.72
N ASN A 189 -10.42 -1.97 -22.78
CA ASN A 189 -10.53 -2.84 -23.95
C ASN A 189 -11.79 -3.71 -23.95
N THR A 190 -12.72 -3.51 -23.00
CA THR A 190 -14.00 -4.21 -23.03
C THR A 190 -14.83 -3.71 -24.23
N PRO A 191 -15.25 -4.60 -25.15
CA PRO A 191 -16.10 -4.22 -26.27
C PRO A 191 -17.34 -3.49 -25.77
N ASP A 192 -17.78 -2.44 -26.47
CA ASP A 192 -18.94 -1.59 -26.15
C ASP A 192 -18.96 -0.88 -24.77
N GLY A 193 -17.94 -1.08 -23.94
CA GLY A 193 -17.81 -0.46 -22.62
C GLY A 193 -18.69 -1.08 -21.53
N SER A 194 -19.46 -2.14 -21.82
CA SER A 194 -20.31 -2.80 -20.83
C SER A 194 -19.54 -3.82 -19.99
N ILE A 195 -19.47 -3.58 -18.67
CA ILE A 195 -18.77 -4.47 -17.74
C ILE A 195 -19.76 -5.50 -17.17
N SER A 196 -19.71 -6.73 -17.68
CA SER A 196 -20.50 -7.84 -17.16
C SER A 196 -19.84 -8.55 -15.98
N VAL A 197 -20.62 -9.37 -15.24
CA VAL A 197 -20.08 -10.24 -14.18
C VAL A 197 -19.01 -11.19 -14.72
N GLU A 198 -19.17 -11.72 -15.93
CA GLU A 198 -18.17 -12.61 -16.54
C GLU A 198 -16.85 -11.88 -16.85
N ILE A 199 -16.93 -10.64 -17.32
CA ILE A 199 -15.75 -9.79 -17.54
C ILE A 199 -15.04 -9.53 -16.19
N MET A 200 -15.79 -9.22 -15.13
CA MET A 200 -15.21 -9.04 -13.80
C MET A 200 -14.52 -10.31 -13.28
N LYS A 201 -15.08 -11.50 -13.52
CA LYS A 201 -14.40 -12.76 -13.19
C LYS A 201 -13.09 -12.90 -13.96
N THR A 202 -13.08 -12.62 -15.26
CA THR A 202 -11.86 -12.64 -16.07
C THR A 202 -10.80 -11.70 -15.50
N ILE A 203 -11.19 -10.47 -15.12
CA ILE A 203 -10.28 -9.50 -14.49
C ILE A 203 -9.72 -10.03 -13.17
N GLN A 204 -10.57 -10.60 -12.30
CA GLN A 204 -10.12 -11.15 -11.02
C GLN A 204 -9.18 -12.35 -11.16
N THR A 205 -9.33 -13.15 -12.21
CA THR A 205 -8.49 -14.32 -12.49
C THR A 205 -7.33 -14.03 -13.45
N ASP A 206 -7.12 -12.77 -13.84
CA ASP A 206 -6.04 -12.41 -14.75
C ASP A 206 -4.67 -12.65 -14.08
N VAL A 207 -3.83 -13.44 -14.76
CA VAL A 207 -2.48 -13.76 -14.30
C VAL A 207 -1.41 -13.18 -15.24
N ASN A 208 -1.74 -12.17 -16.05
CA ASN A 208 -0.77 -11.52 -16.91
C ASN A 208 0.13 -10.57 -16.10
N SER A 209 1.45 -10.71 -16.26
CA SER A 209 2.43 -9.88 -15.55
C SER A 209 2.77 -8.62 -16.33
N THR A 210 2.13 -7.49 -15.98
CA THR A 210 2.52 -6.16 -16.48
C THR A 210 3.96 -5.81 -16.14
N ALA A 211 4.48 -6.29 -15.01
CA ALA A 211 5.90 -6.12 -14.68
C ALA A 211 6.81 -6.90 -15.64
N ALA A 212 6.47 -8.15 -15.98
CA ALA A 212 7.27 -8.93 -16.92
C ALA A 212 7.27 -8.31 -18.32
N ARG A 213 6.12 -7.77 -18.78
CA ARG A 213 6.01 -7.02 -20.03
C ARG A 213 7.01 -5.87 -20.14
N ALA A 214 7.31 -5.21 -19.02
CA ALA A 214 8.24 -4.08 -18.98
C ALA A 214 9.72 -4.51 -18.93
N PHE A 215 10.03 -5.67 -18.34
CA PHE A 215 11.42 -6.04 -18.03
C PHE A 215 12.00 -7.15 -18.91
N ILE A 216 11.18 -8.09 -19.38
CA ILE A 216 11.67 -9.23 -20.16
C ILE A 216 12.27 -8.83 -21.51
N PRO A 217 11.68 -7.88 -22.28
CA PRO A 217 12.33 -7.41 -23.50
C PRO A 217 13.73 -6.86 -23.26
N GLU A 218 13.91 -6.03 -22.23
CA GLU A 218 15.21 -5.47 -21.83
C GLU A 218 16.21 -6.56 -21.43
N LEU A 219 15.77 -7.57 -20.67
CA LEU A 219 16.61 -8.70 -20.31
C LEU A 219 17.08 -9.47 -21.56
N ILE A 220 16.18 -9.72 -22.51
CA ILE A 220 16.50 -10.42 -23.76
C ILE A 220 17.56 -9.62 -24.54
N GLU A 221 17.40 -8.31 -24.66
CA GLU A 221 18.38 -7.44 -25.33
C GLU A 221 19.76 -7.49 -24.65
N VAL A 222 19.81 -7.42 -23.32
CA VAL A 222 21.07 -7.52 -22.56
C VAL A 222 21.74 -8.88 -22.76
N ILE A 223 20.97 -9.96 -22.82
CA ILE A 223 21.51 -11.30 -23.09
C ILE A 223 22.12 -11.35 -24.49
N TYR A 224 21.42 -10.85 -25.52
CA TYR A 224 21.97 -10.80 -26.88
C TYR A 224 23.19 -9.89 -27.00
N ALA A 225 23.22 -8.76 -26.31
CA ALA A 225 24.39 -7.89 -26.27
C ALA A 225 25.60 -8.57 -25.61
N SER A 226 25.37 -9.42 -24.61
CA SER A 226 26.44 -10.08 -23.85
C SER A 226 26.99 -11.33 -24.54
N TYR A 227 26.13 -12.09 -25.22
CA TYR A 227 26.48 -13.39 -25.79
C TYR A 227 26.47 -13.42 -27.33
N GLY A 228 26.05 -12.34 -27.99
CA GLY A 228 25.87 -12.28 -29.43
C GLY A 228 24.63 -13.05 -29.91
N PRO A 229 24.42 -13.14 -31.24
CA PRO A 229 23.23 -13.78 -31.82
C PRO A 229 23.18 -15.31 -31.62
N THR A 230 24.29 -15.92 -31.20
CA THR A 230 24.41 -17.38 -31.00
C THR A 230 24.92 -17.68 -29.59
N PRO A 231 24.08 -17.50 -28.55
CA PRO A 231 24.48 -17.72 -27.18
C PRO A 231 24.71 -19.22 -26.85
N PRO A 232 25.39 -19.55 -25.74
CA PRO A 232 25.52 -20.93 -25.29
C PRO A 232 24.16 -21.64 -25.16
N THR A 233 24.10 -22.93 -25.46
CA THR A 233 22.83 -23.70 -25.53
C THR A 233 21.89 -23.50 -24.33
N LYS A 234 22.44 -23.47 -23.11
CA LYS A 234 21.64 -23.24 -21.89
C LYS A 234 20.93 -21.88 -21.90
N ILE A 235 21.62 -20.83 -22.36
CA ILE A 235 21.08 -19.48 -22.48
C ILE A 235 20.08 -19.40 -23.64
N ASN A 236 20.39 -20.04 -24.76
CA ASN A 236 19.48 -20.09 -25.90
C ASN A 236 18.14 -20.75 -25.56
N ASN A 237 18.15 -21.80 -24.75
CA ASN A 237 16.91 -22.45 -24.27
C ASN A 237 16.09 -21.50 -23.38
N VAL A 238 16.75 -20.73 -22.51
CA VAL A 238 16.08 -19.71 -21.68
C VAL A 238 15.48 -18.60 -22.54
N LEU A 239 16.22 -18.10 -23.54
CA LEU A 239 15.71 -17.09 -24.48
C LEU A 239 14.46 -17.59 -25.22
N THR A 240 14.48 -18.83 -25.70
CA THR A 240 13.34 -19.44 -26.40
C THR A 240 12.07 -19.43 -25.53
N GLU A 241 12.21 -19.77 -24.25
CA GLU A 241 11.09 -19.72 -23.29
C GLU A 241 10.61 -18.28 -23.07
N LEU A 242 11.52 -17.32 -22.89
CA LEU A 242 11.17 -15.92 -22.61
C LEU A 242 10.57 -15.19 -23.82
N GLU A 243 11.06 -15.44 -25.03
CA GLU A 243 10.60 -14.81 -26.28
C GLU A 243 9.19 -15.26 -26.68
N SER A 244 8.87 -16.53 -26.45
CA SER A 244 7.54 -17.07 -26.71
C SER A 244 6.53 -16.75 -25.60
N TRP A 245 7.02 -16.26 -24.45
CA TRP A 245 6.21 -16.00 -23.28
C TRP A 245 5.33 -14.75 -23.46
N GLN A 246 4.03 -14.97 -23.65
CA GLN A 246 3.01 -13.90 -23.66
C GLN A 246 2.75 -13.30 -22.26
N PHE A 247 3.73 -13.38 -21.35
CA PHE A 247 3.73 -12.83 -19.98
C PHE A 247 2.62 -13.34 -19.05
N VAL A 248 1.92 -14.41 -19.45
CA VAL A 248 0.92 -15.09 -18.63
C VAL A 248 1.65 -15.95 -17.59
N MET A 249 1.42 -15.71 -16.30
CA MET A 249 2.01 -16.45 -15.17
C MET A 249 1.39 -17.85 -15.01
N ASP A 250 1.31 -18.59 -16.10
CA ASP A 250 0.77 -19.94 -16.17
C ASP A 250 1.72 -20.94 -15.51
N LYS A 251 1.21 -21.74 -14.58
CA LYS A 251 1.97 -22.74 -13.83
C LYS A 251 2.56 -23.84 -14.71
N GLU A 252 2.02 -24.06 -15.91
CA GLU A 252 2.49 -25.09 -16.85
C GLU A 252 3.61 -24.57 -17.77
N LYS A 253 4.02 -23.30 -17.65
CA LYS A 253 5.11 -22.70 -18.45
C LYS A 253 6.38 -22.53 -17.63
N ALA A 254 7.54 -22.69 -18.28
CA ALA A 254 8.84 -22.47 -17.64
C ALA A 254 9.14 -20.96 -17.45
N ALA A 255 8.77 -20.13 -18.43
CA ALA A 255 9.09 -18.70 -18.46
C ALA A 255 8.69 -17.90 -17.19
N PRO A 256 7.50 -18.10 -16.58
CA PRO A 256 7.15 -17.47 -15.31
C PRO A 256 8.16 -17.75 -14.19
N THR A 257 8.64 -18.99 -14.08
CA THR A 257 9.63 -19.38 -13.06
C THR A 257 10.99 -18.75 -13.34
N ILE A 258 11.43 -18.77 -14.60
CA ILE A 258 12.67 -18.12 -15.05
C ILE A 258 12.64 -16.63 -14.69
N TYR A 259 11.57 -15.93 -15.06
CA TYR A 259 11.38 -14.52 -14.76
C TYR A 259 11.43 -14.23 -13.25
N ARG A 260 10.70 -15.01 -12.44
CA ARG A 260 10.67 -14.78 -10.99
C ARG A 260 12.06 -15.01 -10.39
N LYS A 261 12.79 -16.03 -10.83
CA LYS A 261 14.16 -16.30 -10.37
C LYS A 261 15.19 -15.27 -10.79
N TRP A 262 15.01 -14.63 -11.94
CA TRP A 262 15.88 -13.52 -12.33
C TRP A 262 15.59 -12.24 -11.54
N ARG A 263 14.33 -12.01 -11.17
CA ARG A 263 13.89 -10.79 -10.47
C ARG A 263 14.09 -10.84 -8.95
N ASP A 264 14.02 -12.03 -8.34
CA ASP A 264 14.20 -12.25 -6.90
C ASP A 264 15.67 -12.06 -6.48
#